data_AF-A0A2U2Z5L0-F1
#
_entry.id   AF-A0A2U2Z5L0-F1
#
_cell.length_a   1.000
_cell.length_b   1.000
_cell.length_c   1.000
_cell.angle_alpha   90.00
_cell.angle_beta   90.00
_cell.angle_gamma   90.00
#
_symmetry.space_group_name_H-M   'P 1'
#
loop_
_entity.id
_entity.type
_entity.pdbx_description
1 polymer ?
#
loop_
_entity_poly.entity_id
_entity_poly.type
_entity_poly.pdbx_seq_one_letter_code
_entity_poly.pdbx_strand_id
1 'polypeptide(L)'
;MEQREIMQRGVGILTEALEMRRQLRENPDAEVMRSGAVSKLLEEMLPHIQLPADANAREVAEIVTEKLGPAIVHITSALTFAFVQLAEVHDAGRTDVSSADVLRSISLRYESGTER
;
A
#
# COMPACT_ATOMS: atom_id res chain seq x y z
N MET A 1 -6.98 -7.94 9.57
CA MET A 1 -7.28 -6.66 8.92
C MET A 1 -8.33 -6.90 7.86
N GLU A 2 -9.26 -5.97 7.72
CA GLU A 2 -10.26 -6.03 6.66
C GLU A 2 -9.66 -5.57 5.33
N GLN A 3 -10.17 -6.08 4.21
CA GLN A 3 -9.72 -5.71 2.86
C GLN A 3 -9.82 -4.19 2.63
N ARG A 4 -10.83 -3.55 3.22
CA ARG A 4 -11.01 -2.08 3.23
C ARG A 4 -9.80 -1.35 3.80
N GLU A 5 -9.33 -1.78 4.97
CA GLU A 5 -8.23 -1.14 5.68
C GLU A 5 -6.92 -1.27 4.90
N ILE A 6 -6.69 -2.44 4.29
CA ILE A 6 -5.53 -2.70 3.42
C ILE A 6 -5.56 -1.77 2.20
N MET A 7 -6.71 -1.60 1.56
CA MET A 7 -6.85 -0.73 0.40
C MET A 7 -6.67 0.76 0.76
N GLN A 8 -7.22 1.21 1.87
CA GLN A 8 -7.04 2.59 2.35
C GLN A 8 -5.55 2.88 2.61
N ARG A 9 -4.84 1.95 3.27
CA ARG A 9 -3.39 2.08 3.53
C ARG A 9 -2.58 2.04 2.22
N GLY A 10 -2.94 1.16 1.29
CA GLY A 10 -2.33 1.11 -0.05
C GLY A 10 -2.51 2.41 -0.85
N VAL A 11 -3.70 3.01 -0.81
CA VAL A 11 -3.97 4.33 -1.42
C VAL A 11 -3.14 5.43 -0.73
N GLY A 12 -3.00 5.39 0.59
CA GLY A 12 -2.13 6.30 1.34
C GLY A 12 -0.67 6.24 0.88
N ILE A 13 -0.13 5.03 0.71
CA ILE A 13 1.24 4.82 0.20
C ILE A 13 1.41 5.41 -1.19
N LEU A 14 0.45 5.18 -2.10
CA LEU A 14 0.51 5.69 -3.46
C LEU A 14 0.37 7.22 -3.53
N THR A 15 -0.43 7.81 -2.64
CA THR A 15 -0.58 9.26 -2.52
C THR A 15 0.71 9.91 -2.04
N GLU A 16 1.34 9.33 -1.02
CA GLU A 16 2.65 9.77 -0.53
C GLU A 16 3.72 9.67 -1.62
N ALA A 17 3.73 8.58 -2.41
CA ALA A 17 4.64 8.42 -3.53
C ALA A 17 4.46 9.50 -4.62
N LEU A 18 3.22 9.96 -4.85
CA LEU A 18 2.95 11.07 -5.78
C LEU A 18 3.55 12.38 -5.27
N GLU A 19 3.44 12.67 -3.97
CA GLU A 19 4.03 13.85 -3.35
C GLU A 19 5.56 13.80 -3.37
N MET A 20 6.16 12.64 -3.06
CA MET A 20 7.61 12.45 -3.18
C MET A 20 8.11 12.76 -4.59
N ARG A 21 7.38 12.29 -5.62
CA ARG A 21 7.70 12.58 -7.02
C ARG A 21 7.55 14.06 -7.37
N ARG A 22 6.56 14.75 -6.80
CA ARG A 22 6.38 16.19 -6.98
C ARG A 22 7.56 16.96 -6.37
N GLN A 23 7.93 16.63 -5.14
CA GLN A 23 9.06 17.24 -4.43
C GLN A 23 10.40 17.04 -5.17
N LEU A 24 10.65 15.83 -5.69
CA LEU A 24 11.80 15.54 -6.53
C LEU A 24 11.85 16.37 -7.82
N ARG A 25 10.69 16.62 -8.43
CA ARG A 25 10.62 17.46 -9.64
C ARG A 25 10.95 18.91 -9.33
N GLU A 26 10.52 19.39 -8.16
CA GLU A 26 10.75 20.76 -7.69
C GLU A 26 12.19 20.95 -7.20
N ASN A 27 12.78 19.93 -6.57
CA ASN A 27 14.16 19.91 -6.07
C ASN A 27 14.81 18.53 -6.33
N PRO A 28 15.51 18.36 -7.47
CA PRO A 28 16.11 17.07 -7.87
C PRO A 28 17.21 16.56 -6.92
N ASP A 29 17.90 17.49 -6.24
CA ASP A 29 18.96 17.18 -5.28
C ASP A 29 18.43 17.02 -3.85
N ALA A 30 17.11 17.14 -3.65
CA ALA A 30 16.52 16.81 -2.36
C ALA A 30 16.82 15.35 -2.06
N GLU A 31 17.50 15.10 -0.94
CA GLU A 31 17.60 13.75 -0.39
C GLU A 31 16.16 13.32 -0.16
N VAL A 32 15.64 12.47 -1.04
CA VAL A 32 14.33 11.89 -0.90
C VAL A 32 14.42 11.11 0.38
N MET A 33 14.01 11.74 1.48
CA MET A 33 13.78 11.05 2.73
C MET A 33 12.99 9.83 2.30
N ARG A 34 13.61 8.65 2.38
CA ARG A 34 12.93 7.36 2.24
C ARG A 34 11.77 7.47 3.20
N SER A 35 10.59 7.82 2.68
CA SER A 35 9.63 8.60 3.46
C SER A 35 9.25 7.73 4.64
N GLY A 36 9.57 8.20 5.85
CA GLY A 36 9.19 7.50 7.07
C GLY A 36 7.69 7.20 7.11
N ALA A 37 6.89 7.96 6.35
CA ALA A 37 5.47 7.69 6.15
C ALA A 37 5.21 6.40 5.35
N VAL A 38 5.95 6.11 4.27
CA VAL A 38 5.80 4.84 3.51
C VAL A 38 6.21 3.65 4.37
N SER A 39 7.34 3.73 5.08
CA SER A 39 7.77 2.68 6.01
C SER A 39 6.75 2.46 7.13
N LYS A 40 6.24 3.54 7.71
CA LYS A 40 5.22 3.48 8.76
C LYS A 40 3.92 2.85 8.27
N LEU A 41 3.42 3.25 7.10
CA LEU A 41 2.22 2.66 6.50
C LEU A 41 2.41 1.17 6.17
N LEU A 42 3.62 0.77 5.74
CA LEU A 42 3.95 -0.63 5.53
C LEU A 42 3.99 -1.42 6.85
N GLU A 43 4.68 -0.92 7.88
CA GLU A 43 4.70 -1.54 9.23
C GLU A 43 3.27 -1.73 9.77
N GLU A 44 2.44 -0.73 9.55
CA GLU A 44 1.02 -0.72 9.88
C GLU A 44 0.23 -1.82 9.15
N MET A 45 0.64 -2.23 7.95
CA MET A 45 0.00 -3.32 7.19
C MET A 45 0.56 -4.71 7.53
N LEU A 46 1.65 -4.80 8.31
CA LEU A 46 2.23 -6.06 8.70
C LEU A 46 1.54 -6.64 9.94
N PRO A 47 1.38 -7.97 10.03
CA PRO A 47 0.81 -8.59 11.21
C PRO A 47 1.81 -8.51 12.37
N HIS A 48 1.30 -8.29 13.58
CA HIS A 48 2.10 -8.49 14.77
C HIS A 48 2.29 -10.00 15.03
N ILE A 49 3.53 -10.48 14.99
CA ILE A 49 3.86 -11.89 15.14
C ILE A 49 4.35 -12.13 16.56
N GLN A 50 3.57 -12.88 17.35
CA GLN A 50 4.00 -13.34 18.67
C GLN A 50 4.80 -14.63 18.52
N LEU A 51 5.98 -14.68 19.13
CA LEU A 51 6.87 -15.84 19.11
C LEU A 51 6.88 -16.52 20.49
N PRO A 52 6.81 -17.86 20.57
CA PRO A 52 7.05 -18.58 21.82
C PRO A 52 8.46 -18.30 22.35
N ALA A 53 8.60 -18.19 23.67
CA ALA A 53 9.88 -17.87 24.31
C ALA A 53 10.94 -18.98 24.15
N ASP A 54 10.48 -20.21 23.93
CA ASP A 54 11.27 -21.42 23.73
C ASP A 54 11.38 -21.85 22.26
N ALA A 55 10.84 -21.05 21.33
CA ALA A 55 10.87 -21.38 19.91
C ALA A 55 12.32 -21.43 19.39
N ASN A 56 12.65 -22.53 18.70
CA ASN A 56 13.90 -22.63 17.98
C ASN A 56 13.85 -21.87 16.64
N ALA A 57 15.00 -21.67 16.01
CA ALA A 57 15.11 -20.86 14.79
C ALA A 57 14.21 -21.37 13.63
N ARG A 58 13.99 -22.67 13.53
CA ARG A 58 13.11 -23.26 12.51
C ARG A 58 11.65 -22.94 12.79
N GLU A 59 11.21 -23.10 14.04
CA GLU A 59 9.84 -22.76 14.47
C GLU A 59 9.54 -21.28 14.25
N VAL A 60 10.50 -20.39 14.55
CA VAL A 60 10.37 -18.96 14.25
C VAL A 60 10.20 -18.72 12.75
N ALA A 61 11.02 -19.36 11.90
CA ALA A 61 10.94 -19.20 10.45
C ALA A 61 9.59 -19.70 9.87
N GLU A 62 9.08 -20.81 10.40
CA GLU A 62 7.78 -21.36 10.02
C GLU A 62 6.64 -20.40 10.42
N ILE A 63 6.63 -19.91 11.67
CA ILE A 63 5.63 -18.94 12.15
C ILE A 63 5.67 -17.65 11.34
N VAL A 64 6.86 -17.10 11.09
CA VAL A 64 7.00 -15.86 10.32
C VAL A 64 6.49 -16.06 8.90
N THR A 65 6.86 -17.14 8.24
CA THR A 65 6.44 -17.42 6.86
C THR A 65 4.92 -17.58 6.76
N GLU A 66 4.32 -18.33 7.70
CA GLU A 66 2.87 -18.56 7.75
C GLU A 66 2.09 -17.25 7.93
N LYS A 67 2.56 -16.36 8.83
CA LYS A 67 1.83 -15.12 9.14
C LYS A 67 2.11 -14.01 8.14
N LEU A 68 3.33 -13.91 7.63
CA LEU A 68 3.75 -12.83 6.75
C LEU A 68 3.30 -13.05 5.30
N GLY A 69 3.28 -14.30 4.83
CA GLY A 69 2.90 -14.64 3.46
C GLY A 69 1.56 -14.04 3.02
N PRO A 70 0.46 -14.25 3.77
CA PRO A 70 -0.85 -13.67 3.46
C PRO A 70 -0.84 -12.13 3.43
N ALA A 71 -0.11 -11.49 4.35
CA ALA A 71 -0.02 -10.03 4.39
C ALA A 71 0.69 -9.48 3.15
N ILE A 72 1.79 -10.10 2.72
CA ILE A 72 2.50 -9.73 1.49
C ILE A 72 1.55 -9.86 0.29
N VAL A 73 0.85 -10.99 0.16
CA VAL A 73 -0.10 -11.22 -0.95
C VAL A 73 -1.18 -10.14 -0.97
N HIS A 74 -1.74 -9.77 0.17
CA HIS A 74 -2.75 -8.71 0.24
C HIS A 74 -2.21 -7.33 -0.11
N ILE A 75 -1.04 -6.95 0.40
CA ILE A 75 -0.38 -5.68 0.07
C ILE A 75 -0.11 -5.61 -1.43
N THR A 76 0.49 -6.66 -2.00
CA THR A 76 0.77 -6.72 -3.45
C THR A 76 -0.51 -6.64 -4.26
N SER A 77 -1.56 -7.37 -3.87
CA SER A 77 -2.85 -7.33 -4.58
C SER A 77 -3.48 -5.94 -4.59
N ALA A 78 -3.43 -5.22 -3.45
CA ALA A 78 -3.94 -3.86 -3.34
C ALA A 78 -3.17 -2.87 -4.24
N LEU A 79 -1.84 -2.97 -4.24
CA LEU A 79 -0.98 -2.13 -5.07
C LEU A 79 -1.15 -2.45 -6.57
N THR A 80 -1.23 -3.74 -6.93
CA THR A 80 -1.50 -4.17 -8.31
C THR A 80 -2.85 -3.66 -8.79
N PHE A 81 -3.90 -3.77 -7.97
CA PHE A 81 -5.22 -3.24 -8.31
C PHE A 81 -5.17 -1.73 -8.58
N ALA A 82 -4.58 -0.96 -7.67
CA ALA A 82 -4.49 0.49 -7.83
C ALA A 82 -3.63 0.89 -9.05
N PHE A 83 -2.56 0.14 -9.33
CA PHE A 83 -1.75 0.33 -10.53
C PHE A 83 -2.54 0.08 -11.81
N VAL A 84 -3.30 -1.02 -11.90
CA VAL A 84 -4.11 -1.33 -13.09
C VAL A 84 -5.14 -0.22 -13.34
N GLN A 85 -5.83 0.26 -12.30
CA GLN A 85 -6.78 1.35 -12.44
C GLN A 85 -6.12 2.65 -12.95
N LEU A 86 -4.89 2.95 -12.52
CA LEU A 86 -4.13 4.09 -13.01
C LEU A 86 -3.69 3.90 -14.47
N ALA A 87 -3.24 2.70 -14.83
CA ALA A 87 -2.82 2.35 -16.18
C ALA A 87 -3.98 2.44 -17.17
N GLU A 88 -5.16 1.93 -16.83
CA GLU A 88 -6.35 2.01 -17.69
C GLU A 88 -6.72 3.46 -18.03
N VAL A 89 -6.68 4.36 -17.04
CA VAL A 89 -6.98 5.79 -17.26
C VAL A 89 -5.91 6.45 -18.13
N HIS A 90 -4.64 6.14 -17.87
CA HIS A 90 -3.52 6.62 -18.67
C HIS A 90 -3.60 6.16 -20.13
N ASP A 91 -3.82 4.87 -20.35
CA ASP A 91 -3.81 4.24 -21.68
C ASP A 91 -5.04 4.63 -22.50
N ALA A 92 -6.16 4.97 -21.85
CA ALA A 92 -7.32 5.59 -22.49
C ALA A 92 -7.06 7.06 -22.92
N GLY A 93 -5.90 7.64 -22.60
CA GLY A 93 -5.55 9.02 -22.94
C GLY A 93 -6.41 10.05 -22.21
N ARG A 94 -7.03 9.69 -21.09
CA ARG A 94 -7.91 10.60 -20.33
C ARG A 94 -7.07 11.62 -19.57
N THR A 95 -7.09 12.86 -20.04
CA THR A 95 -6.41 13.99 -19.40
C THR A 95 -7.31 14.79 -18.46
N ASP A 96 -8.61 14.47 -18.42
CA ASP A 96 -9.61 15.13 -17.57
C ASP A 96 -9.65 14.59 -16.13
N VAL A 97 -8.90 13.52 -15.84
CA VAL A 97 -8.84 12.87 -14.52
C VAL A 97 -7.39 12.77 -14.07
N SER A 98 -7.09 13.24 -12.86
CA SER A 98 -5.75 13.11 -12.28
C SER A 98 -5.56 11.75 -11.61
N SER A 99 -4.30 11.31 -11.44
CA SER A 99 -3.99 10.12 -10.64
C SER A 99 -4.54 10.21 -9.21
N ALA A 100 -4.58 11.41 -8.63
CA ALA A 100 -5.15 11.63 -7.30
C ALA A 100 -6.67 11.39 -7.28
N ASP A 101 -7.38 11.76 -8.35
CA ASP A 101 -8.82 11.49 -8.48
C ASP A 101 -9.11 9.99 -8.60
N VAL A 102 -8.27 9.26 -9.35
CA VAL A 102 -8.36 7.80 -9.45
C VAL A 102 -8.15 7.15 -8.08
N LEU A 103 -7.08 7.50 -7.38
CA LEU A 103 -6.77 6.98 -6.04
C LEU A 103 -7.88 7.30 -5.02
N ARG A 104 -8.44 8.52 -5.06
CA ARG A 104 -9.60 8.91 -4.22
C ARG A 104 -10.81 8.04 -4.53
N SER A 105 -11.10 7.80 -5.81
CA SER A 105 -12.23 6.96 -6.22
C SER A 105 -12.09 5.52 -5.70
N ILE A 106 -10.87 4.99 -5.68
CA ILE A 106 -10.57 3.66 -5.12
C ILE A 106 -10.85 3.66 -3.62
N SER A 107 -10.34 4.65 -2.87
CA SER A 107 -10.58 4.75 -1.43
C SER A 107 -12.08 4.80 -1.11
N LEU A 108 -12.84 5.62 -1.84
CA LEU A 108 -14.29 5.78 -1.63
C LEU A 108 -15.07 4.49 -1.90
N ARG A 109 -14.71 3.70 -2.93
CA ARG A 109 -15.34 2.40 -3.22
C ARG A 109 -15.17 1.40 -2.08
N TYR A 110 -14.02 1.41 -1.42
CA TYR A 110 -13.75 0.53 -0.29
C TYR A 110 -14.35 1.04 1.03
N GLU A 111 -14.64 2.33 1.16
CA GLU A 111 -15.43 2.87 2.28
C GLU A 111 -16.92 2.52 2.20
N SER A 112 -17.47 2.49 0.98
CA SER A 112 -18.89 2.21 0.72
C SER A 112 -19.23 0.73 0.59
N GLY A 113 -18.22 -0.15 0.56
CA GLY A 113 -18.38 -1.61 0.46
C GLY A 113 -18.87 -2.35 1.72
N THR A 114 -19.50 -1.66 2.68
CA THR A 114 -20.08 -2.29 3.90
C THR A 114 -21.59 -2.60 3.72
N GLU A 115 -22.17 -2.37 2.55
CA GLU A 115 -23.55 -2.79 2.25
C GLU A 115 -23.60 -3.68 1.00
N ARG A 116 -23.45 -4.99 1.20
CA ARG A 116 -24.23 -6.06 0.55
C ARG A 116 -23.86 -7.44 1.09
#